data_AF-A0A3E2CRX1-F1
#
_entry.id   AF-A0A3E2CRX1-F1
#
_cell.length_a   1.000
_cell.length_b   1.000
_cell.length_c   1.000
_cell.angle_alpha   90.00
_cell.angle_beta   90.00
_cell.angle_gamma   90.00
#
_symmetry.space_group_name_H-M   'P 1'
#
loop_
_entity.id
_entity.type
_entity.pdbx_description
1 polymer ?
#
loop_
_entity_poly.entity_id
_entity_poly.type
_entity_poly.pdbx_seq_one_letter_code
_entity_poly.pdbx_strand_id
1 'polypeptide(L)'
;MTLLTPKDIREHTFQIVRFKGGYDVDEVDEFLDQVTETIEALGQQAVQGLGASTQSLGRDVAGLNTKIAELTSKVESLTKENEALRDASKKQGESNEAASQLEATA
;
A
#
# COMPACT_ATOMS: atom_id res chain seq x y z
N MET A 1 -17.52 22.43 -12.67
CA MET A 1 -16.29 23.25 -12.57
C MET A 1 -15.17 22.42 -13.16
N THR A 2 -14.54 22.87 -14.24
CA THR A 2 -13.35 22.21 -14.80
C THR A 2 -12.11 22.74 -14.06
N LEU A 3 -11.10 21.89 -13.82
CA LEU A 3 -9.83 22.39 -13.28
C LEU A 3 -9.11 23.19 -14.34
N LEU A 4 -8.49 24.30 -13.94
CA LEU A 4 -7.65 25.12 -14.79
C LEU A 4 -6.29 24.43 -14.97
N THR A 5 -5.86 24.25 -16.23
CA THR A 5 -4.52 23.72 -16.53
C THR A 5 -3.54 24.85 -16.88
N PRO A 6 -2.23 24.61 -16.74
CA PRO A 6 -1.19 25.55 -17.21
C PRO A 6 -1.36 25.91 -18.69
N LYS A 7 -1.80 24.94 -19.50
CA LYS A 7 -2.08 25.16 -20.92
C LYS A 7 -3.25 26.12 -21.13
N ASP A 8 -4.33 25.94 -20.37
CA ASP A 8 -5.51 26.80 -20.48
C ASP A 8 -5.18 28.27 -20.17
N ILE A 9 -4.23 28.53 -19.26
CA ILE A 9 -3.76 29.88 -18.94
C ILE A 9 -2.98 30.48 -20.10
N ARG A 10 -1.98 29.75 -20.62
CA ARG A 10 -1.12 30.21 -21.73
C ARG A 10 -1.90 30.47 -23.03
N GLU A 11 -2.95 29.70 -23.26
CA GLU A 11 -3.77 29.83 -24.47
C GLU A 11 -4.94 30.81 -24.30
N HIS A 12 -5.13 31.38 -23.11
CA HIS A 12 -6.21 32.33 -22.86
C HIS A 12 -5.88 33.71 -23.43
N THR A 13 -6.83 34.30 -24.16
CA THR A 13 -6.70 35.67 -24.67
C THR A 13 -7.76 36.56 -24.02
N PHE A 14 -7.33 37.62 -23.37
CA PHE A 14 -8.22 38.62 -22.80
C PHE A 14 -8.65 39.66 -23.85
N GLN A 15 -9.84 40.23 -23.69
CA GLN A 15 -10.30 41.32 -24.56
C GLN A 15 -9.58 42.63 -24.22
N ILE A 16 -9.01 43.28 -25.22
CA ILE A 16 -8.34 44.59 -25.06
C ILE A 16 -9.41 45.70 -25.02
N VAL A 17 -9.42 46.49 -23.95
CA VAL A 17 -10.32 47.65 -23.78
C VAL A 17 -9.56 48.96 -23.94
N ARG A 18 -10.10 49.90 -24.75
CA ARG A 18 -9.47 51.21 -25.02
C ARG A 18 -10.14 52.40 -24.33
N PHE A 19 -11.43 52.30 -24.02
CA PHE A 19 -12.23 53.41 -23.48
C PHE A 19 -12.72 53.15 -22.04
N LYS A 20 -12.17 52.11 -21.39
CA LYS A 20 -12.45 51.71 -20.01
C LYS A 20 -11.13 51.44 -19.30
N GLY A 21 -11.12 51.50 -17.97
CA GLY A 21 -9.98 51.02 -17.19
C GLY A 21 -9.70 49.56 -17.53
N GLY A 22 -8.42 49.25 -17.77
CA GLY A 22 -7.90 47.91 -18.00
C GLY A 22 -6.64 47.70 -17.18
N TYR A 23 -6.21 46.45 -17.05
CA TYR A 23 -4.91 46.11 -16.48
C TYR A 23 -3.81 46.36 -17.50
N ASP A 24 -2.59 46.60 -17.02
CA ASP A 24 -1.40 46.60 -17.86
C ASP A 24 -1.18 45.17 -18.39
N VAL A 25 -0.95 45.05 -19.71
CA VAL A 25 -0.82 43.74 -20.36
C VAL A 25 0.44 43.04 -19.88
N ASP A 26 1.55 43.77 -19.75
CA ASP A 26 2.84 43.19 -19.37
C ASP A 26 2.79 42.71 -17.90
N GLU A 27 2.13 43.47 -17.03
CA GLU A 27 1.92 43.07 -15.62
C GLU A 27 1.02 41.83 -15.49
N VAL A 28 -0.04 41.75 -16.30
CA VAL A 28 -0.92 40.57 -16.34
C VAL A 28 -0.16 39.35 -16.84
N ASP A 29 0.62 39.50 -17.91
CA ASP A 29 1.40 38.39 -18.46
C ASP A 29 2.41 37.87 -17.43
N GLU A 30 3.14 38.76 -16.73
CA GLU A 30 4.06 38.37 -15.64
C GLU A 30 3.33 37.64 -14.50
N PHE A 31 2.13 38.09 -14.12
CA PHE A 31 1.34 37.39 -13.12
C PHE A 31 0.86 36.01 -13.58
N LEU A 32 0.43 35.88 -14.83
CA LEU A 32 -0.02 34.60 -15.39
C LEU A 32 1.10 33.58 -15.50
N ASP A 33 2.34 34.02 -15.73
CA ASP A 33 3.52 33.16 -15.65
C ASP A 33 3.69 32.59 -14.23
N GLN A 34 3.60 33.41 -13.19
CA GLN A 34 3.67 32.96 -11.79
C GLN A 34 2.56 31.97 -11.42
N VAL A 35 1.33 32.22 -11.90
CA VAL A 35 0.20 31.30 -11.69
C VAL A 35 0.45 29.97 -12.40
N THR A 36 0.97 30.01 -13.62
CA THR A 36 1.29 28.83 -14.41
C THR A 36 2.36 27.98 -13.72
N GLU A 37 3.44 28.59 -13.24
CA GLU A 37 4.49 27.90 -12.46
C GLU A 37 3.92 27.25 -11.19
N THR A 38 3.05 27.97 -10.47
CA THR A 38 2.43 27.46 -9.24
C THR A 38 1.55 26.24 -9.52
N ILE A 39 0.74 26.27 -10.58
CA ILE A 39 -0.13 25.16 -10.96
C ILE A 39 0.69 23.96 -11.46
N GLU A 40 1.76 24.19 -12.23
CA GLU A 40 2.68 23.13 -12.64
C GLU A 40 3.34 22.46 -11.43
N ALA A 41 3.85 23.25 -10.48
CA ALA A 41 4.46 22.74 -9.25
C ALA A 41 3.45 21.92 -8.42
N LEU A 42 2.21 22.42 -8.27
CA LEU A 42 1.17 21.71 -7.55
C LEU A 42 0.76 20.40 -8.26
N GLY A 43 0.65 20.44 -9.59
CA GLY A 43 0.37 19.26 -10.41
C GLY A 43 1.47 18.21 -10.29
N GLN A 44 2.74 18.62 -10.36
CA GLN A 44 3.88 17.73 -10.15
C GLN A 44 3.89 17.15 -8.73
N GLN A 45 3.61 17.95 -7.71
CA GLN A 45 3.52 17.47 -6.33
C GLN A 45 2.43 16.41 -6.16
N ALA A 46 1.26 16.60 -6.78
CA ALA A 46 0.18 15.62 -6.75
C ALA A 46 0.60 14.28 -7.40
N VAL A 47 1.27 14.34 -8.55
CA VAL A 47 1.78 13.15 -9.26
C VAL A 47 2.86 12.44 -8.45
N GLN A 48 3.82 13.19 -7.89
CA GLN A 48 4.89 12.64 -7.06
C GLN A 48 4.35 12.00 -5.77
N GLY A 49 3.37 12.63 -5.12
CA GLY A 49 2.70 12.09 -3.94
C GLY A 49 2.06 10.73 -4.22
N LEU A 50 1.34 10.61 -5.34
CA LEU A 50 0.73 9.35 -5.75
C LEU A 50 1.78 8.26 -6.06
N GLY A 51 2.89 8.62 -6.70
CA GLY A 51 4.00 7.71 -6.96
C GLY A 51 4.63 7.17 -5.66
N ALA A 52 4.86 8.04 -4.67
CA ALA A 52 5.40 7.64 -3.38
C ALA A 52 4.44 6.71 -2.61
N SER A 53 3.13 7.01 -2.62
CA SER A 53 2.12 6.16 -2.00
C SER A 53 2.06 4.76 -2.64
N THR A 54 2.08 4.67 -3.98
CA THR A 54 2.05 3.37 -4.67
C THR A 54 3.29 2.53 -4.40
N GLN A 55 4.48 3.14 -4.31
CA GLN A 55 5.70 2.43 -3.94
C GLN A 55 5.68 1.93 -2.49
N SER A 56 5.16 2.73 -1.54
CA SER A 56 5.01 2.30 -0.14
C SER A 56 4.10 1.09 -0.04
N LEU A 57 2.92 1.15 -0.66
CA LEU A 57 1.97 0.04 -0.70
C LEU A 57 2.60 -1.23 -1.27
N GLY A 58 3.44 -1.11 -2.31
CA GLY A 58 4.18 -2.24 -2.88
C GLY A 58 5.14 -2.90 -1.88
N ARG A 59 5.86 -2.12 -1.07
CA ARG A 59 6.74 -2.66 -0.02
C ARG A 59 5.95 -3.34 1.09
N ASP A 60 4.84 -2.73 1.50
CA ASP A 60 3.98 -3.27 2.56
C ASP A 60 3.38 -4.62 2.14
N VAL A 61 2.89 -4.72 0.90
CA VAL A 61 2.37 -5.97 0.33
C VAL A 61 3.46 -7.05 0.25
N ALA A 62 4.68 -6.70 -0.16
CA ALA A 62 5.80 -7.64 -0.18
C ALA A 62 6.12 -8.17 1.22
N GLY A 63 6.16 -7.30 2.23
CA GLY A 63 6.38 -7.69 3.63
C GLY A 63 5.26 -8.58 4.17
N LEU A 64 4.00 -8.29 3.82
CA LEU A 64 2.86 -9.14 4.19
C LEU A 64 2.99 -10.54 3.56
N ASN A 65 3.40 -10.64 2.30
CA ASN A 65 3.62 -11.93 1.64
C ASN A 65 4.72 -12.77 2.32
N THR A 66 5.83 -12.14 2.74
CA THR A 66 6.87 -12.83 3.52
C THR A 66 6.30 -13.37 4.83
N LYS A 67 5.51 -12.57 5.55
CA LYS A 67 4.89 -12.98 6.81
C LYS A 67 3.86 -14.09 6.61
N ILE A 68 3.11 -14.07 5.51
CA ILE A 68 2.20 -15.17 5.13
C ILE A 68 3.00 -16.46 4.93
N ALA A 69 4.11 -16.43 4.20
CA ALA A 69 4.95 -17.60 3.99
C ALA A 69 5.49 -18.18 5.30
N GLU A 70 6.00 -17.32 6.19
CA GLU A 70 6.49 -17.73 7.52
C GLU A 70 5.38 -18.35 8.38
N LEU A 71 4.19 -17.74 8.40
CA LEU A 71 3.05 -18.25 9.15
C LEU A 71 2.57 -19.60 8.60
N THR A 72 2.54 -19.77 7.27
CA THR A 72 2.20 -21.05 6.64
C THR A 72 3.17 -22.14 7.07
N SER A 73 4.48 -21.90 6.99
CA SER A 73 5.49 -22.87 7.44
C SER A 73 5.36 -23.21 8.93
N LYS A 74 5.04 -22.20 9.77
CA LYS A 74 4.80 -22.43 11.20
C LYS A 74 3.56 -23.28 11.46
N VAL A 75 2.46 -23.05 10.74
CA VAL A 75 1.23 -23.84 10.83
C VAL A 75 1.49 -25.29 10.42
N GLU A 76 2.23 -25.52 9.33
CA GLU A 76 2.63 -26.87 8.91
C GLU A 76 3.46 -27.59 9.98
N SER A 77 4.45 -26.90 10.54
CA SER A 77 5.30 -27.46 11.61
C SER A 77 4.49 -27.84 12.85
N LEU A 78 3.62 -26.94 13.33
CA LEU A 78 2.79 -27.19 14.51
C LEU A 78 1.77 -28.32 14.27
N THR A 79 1.23 -28.42 13.05
CA THR A 79 0.31 -29.51 12.68
C THR A 79 1.03 -30.85 12.76
N LYS A 80 2.23 -30.94 12.17
CA LYS A 80 3.05 -32.16 12.22
C LYS A 80 3.47 -32.54 13.64
N GLU A 81 3.84 -31.55 14.47
CA GLU A 81 4.19 -31.77 15.88
C GLU A 81 2.99 -32.32 16.67
N ASN A 82 1.81 -31.72 16.50
CA ASN A 82 0.58 -32.18 17.16
C ASN A 82 0.20 -33.61 16.74
N GLU A 83 0.34 -33.97 15.47
CA GLU A 83 0.13 -35.33 14.98
C GLU A 83 1.10 -36.32 15.65
N ALA A 84 2.41 -35.99 15.67
CA ALA A 84 3.42 -36.82 16.29
C ALA A 84 3.18 -37.03 17.80
N LEU A 85 2.81 -35.96 18.52
CA LEU A 85 2.49 -36.02 19.95
C LEU A 85 1.25 -36.88 20.20
N ARG A 86 0.22 -36.76 19.35
CA ARG A 86 -1.00 -37.59 19.45
C ARG A 86 -0.68 -39.07 19.26
N ASP A 87 0.15 -39.39 18.27
CA ASP A 87 0.53 -40.77 17.97
C ASP A 87 1.45 -41.35 19.05
N ALA A 88 2.37 -40.55 19.61
CA ALA A 88 3.18 -40.94 20.76
C ALA A 88 2.32 -41.24 22.00
N SER A 89 1.32 -40.39 22.27
CA SER A 89 0.41 -40.55 23.41
C SER A 89 -0.44 -41.82 23.29
N LYS A 90 -0.94 -42.12 22.07
CA LYS A 90 -1.68 -43.36 21.80
C LYS A 90 -0.83 -44.61 22.05
N LYS A 91 0.39 -44.65 21.49
CA LYS A 91 1.32 -45.78 21.67
C LYS A 91 1.68 -45.99 23.14
N GLN A 92 1.82 -44.92 23.91
CA GLN A 92 2.13 -44.99 25.34
C GLN A 92 0.95 -45.54 26.16
N GLY A 93 -0.30 -45.17 25.82
CA GLY A 93 -1.51 -45.75 26.41
C GLY A 93 -1.64 -47.25 26.14
N GLU A 94 -1.50 -47.66 24.88
CA GLU A 94 -1.54 -49.06 24.46
C GLU A 94 -0.45 -49.91 25.15
N SER A 95 0.75 -49.36 25.31
CA SER A 95 1.85 -50.04 26.00
C SER A 95 1.58 -50.21 27.50
N ASN A 96 0.98 -49.21 28.14
CA ASN A 96 0.68 -49.24 29.57
C ASN A 96 -0.49 -50.20 29.88
N GLU A 97 -1.49 -50.26 29.01
CA GLU A 97 -2.60 -51.23 29.10
C GLU A 97 -2.11 -52.67 28.88
N ALA A 98 -1.22 -52.90 27.91
CA ALA A 98 -0.64 -54.22 27.67
C ALA A 98 0.23 -54.71 28.85
N ALA A 99 1.03 -53.82 29.45
CA ALA A 99 1.81 -54.13 30.65
C ALA A 99 0.92 -54.49 31.85
N SER A 100 -0.17 -53.74 32.05
CA SER A 100 -1.13 -53.97 33.14
C SER A 100 -1.83 -55.34 33.02
N GLN A 101 -2.15 -55.77 31.80
CA GLN A 101 -2.81 -57.07 31.54
C GLN A 101 -1.88 -58.26 31.74
N LEU A 102 -0.59 -58.12 31.43
CA LEU A 102 0.43 -59.15 31.65
C LEU A 102 0.75 -59.35 33.14
N GLU A 103 0.77 -58.28 33.93
CA GLU A 103 1.02 -58.38 35.38
C GLU A 103 -0.19 -58.96 36.14
N ALA A 104 -1.42 -58.75 35.66
CA ALA A 104 -2.63 -59.33 36.26
C ALA A 104 -2.86 -60.81 35.93
N THR A 105 -2.08 -61.39 35.00
CA THR A 105 -2.21 -62.79 34.55
C THR A 105 -1.05 -63.70 34.99
N ALA A 106 -0.09 -63.17 35.74
CA ALA A 106 1.01 -63.90 36.38
C ALA A 106 0.72 -64.13 37.87
#